data_AF-A0A6G9KG49-F1
#
_entry.id   AF-A0A6G9KG49-F1
#
_cell.length_a   1.000
_cell.length_b   1.000
_cell.length_c   1.000
_cell.angle_alpha   90.00
_cell.angle_beta   90.00
_cell.angle_gamma   90.00
#
_symmetry.space_group_name_H-M   'P 1'
#
loop_
_entity.id
_entity.type
_entity.pdbx_description
1 polymer ?
#
loop_
_entity_poly.entity_id
_entity_poly.type
_entity_poly.pdbx_seq_one_letter_code
_entity_poly.pdbx_strand_id
1 'polypeptide(L)'
;GETMTMAPLIINGKVLVGNSGAELGVRGWVQALDLKTGVSLWKAYNTGPDVDVKIGANFHAFYAKDQGVDLGATSWPGTLWQQGGSTSWGWFTYDPTLSLFYHGTANPGVWNPDMRKGENKWGASVIARNPDTGEAAWAYQFTPHDGWDYDAISESIVGDVMVDGVKRRALMHVDKNGFGYTLDAATGEVLVAEKVGHTTWAKKVDKRTGAPSVEFGMRPHEGKTTHNVCPTPLGVKEVSPTAFSLATGLQYVPAINFCNKIEPLKAIYIAGTPFMGVNLGFSDAPGDFMGELVAWDAGKGKRAW
;
A
#
# COMPACT_ATOMS: atom_id res chain seq x y z
N GLY A 1 -1.69 -20.42 -5.62
CA GLY A 1 -1.85 -20.21 -7.07
C GLY A 1 -1.68 -18.72 -7.32
N GLU A 2 -1.12 -18.32 -8.45
CA GLU A 2 -0.94 -16.91 -8.81
C GLU A 2 -1.92 -16.54 -9.94
N THR A 3 -2.48 -15.34 -9.87
CA THR A 3 -3.37 -14.78 -10.90
C THR A 3 -2.98 -13.35 -11.25
N MET A 4 -3.62 -12.77 -12.27
CA MET A 4 -3.46 -11.36 -12.64
C MET A 4 -4.84 -10.73 -12.81
N THR A 5 -5.10 -9.64 -12.10
CA THR A 5 -6.38 -8.91 -12.13
C THR A 5 -6.23 -7.44 -12.49
N MET A 6 -5.03 -6.88 -12.34
CA MET A 6 -4.73 -5.48 -12.63
C MET A 6 -4.73 -5.16 -14.13
N ALA A 7 -4.97 -3.90 -14.46
CA ALA A 7 -4.88 -3.39 -15.84
C ALA A 7 -3.43 -2.98 -16.18
N PRO A 8 -2.78 -3.57 -17.21
CA PRO A 8 -1.40 -3.23 -17.58
C PRO A 8 -1.20 -1.74 -17.88
N LEU A 9 0.00 -1.21 -17.60
CA LEU A 9 0.39 0.17 -17.95
C LEU A 9 1.50 0.16 -19.00
N ILE A 10 1.31 0.92 -20.08
CA ILE A 10 2.34 1.08 -21.12
C ILE A 10 3.19 2.31 -20.85
N ILE A 11 4.51 2.14 -20.76
CA ILE A 11 5.49 3.23 -20.56
C ILE A 11 6.65 3.02 -21.52
N ASN A 12 6.96 4.00 -22.37
CA ASN A 12 8.17 4.03 -23.20
C ASN A 12 8.47 2.69 -23.94
N GLY A 13 7.44 2.12 -24.58
CA GLY A 13 7.55 0.86 -25.32
C GLY A 13 7.61 -0.41 -24.45
N LYS A 14 7.21 -0.33 -23.17
CA LYS A 14 7.16 -1.44 -22.23
C LYS A 14 5.75 -1.64 -21.70
N VAL A 15 5.35 -2.88 -21.45
CA VAL A 15 4.11 -3.24 -20.75
C VAL A 15 4.48 -3.61 -19.32
N LEU A 16 4.03 -2.81 -18.36
CA LEU A 16 4.21 -3.08 -16.93
C LEU A 16 2.99 -3.83 -16.40
N VAL A 17 3.26 -4.93 -15.68
CA VAL A 17 2.27 -5.80 -15.05
C VAL A 17 2.73 -6.22 -13.66
N GLY A 18 1.78 -6.57 -12.81
CA GLY A 18 1.98 -7.16 -11.50
C GLY A 18 1.07 -8.37 -11.32
N ASN A 19 1.15 -8.98 -10.14
CA ASN A 19 0.42 -10.21 -9.81
C ASN A 19 -0.62 -10.01 -8.70
N SER A 20 -1.42 -11.05 -8.49
CA SER A 20 -2.41 -11.21 -7.41
C SER A 20 -2.19 -12.55 -6.68
N GLY A 21 -2.70 -12.66 -5.45
CA GLY A 21 -2.68 -13.91 -4.68
C GLY A 21 -1.97 -13.84 -3.32
N ALA A 22 -1.96 -12.68 -2.66
CA ALA A 22 -1.40 -12.57 -1.31
C ALA A 22 -2.09 -13.54 -0.32
N GLU A 23 -3.40 -13.73 -0.48
CA GLU A 23 -4.24 -14.68 0.28
C GLU A 23 -3.91 -16.15 -0.02
N LEU A 24 -3.00 -16.42 -0.95
CA LEU A 24 -2.50 -17.74 -1.34
C LEU A 24 -1.01 -17.89 -1.04
N GLY A 25 -0.40 -16.96 -0.30
CA GLY A 25 1.03 -16.94 0.01
C GLY A 25 1.92 -16.65 -1.19
N VAL A 26 1.40 -15.98 -2.22
CA VAL A 26 2.17 -15.62 -3.42
C VAL A 26 3.09 -14.44 -3.12
N ARG A 27 4.38 -14.57 -3.43
CA ARG A 27 5.33 -13.45 -3.35
C ARG A 27 5.04 -12.42 -4.44
N GLY A 28 4.75 -11.20 -4.04
CA GLY A 28 4.45 -10.10 -4.94
C GLY A 28 5.61 -9.67 -5.82
N TRP A 29 5.29 -9.26 -7.05
CA TRP A 29 6.24 -8.76 -8.02
C TRP A 29 5.61 -7.78 -9.01
N VAL A 30 6.47 -6.97 -9.64
CA VAL A 30 6.17 -6.17 -10.84
C VAL A 30 7.19 -6.54 -11.93
N GLN A 31 6.74 -6.56 -13.18
CA GLN A 31 7.54 -6.94 -14.33
C GLN A 31 7.28 -6.01 -15.50
N ALA A 32 8.33 -5.66 -16.24
CA ALA A 32 8.21 -5.03 -17.54
C ALA A 32 8.51 -6.02 -18.65
N LEU A 33 7.63 -6.01 -19.65
CA LEU A 33 7.77 -6.74 -20.89
C LEU A 33 8.01 -5.75 -22.03
N ASP A 34 8.81 -6.12 -23.01
CA ASP A 34 8.91 -5.36 -24.26
C ASP A 34 7.56 -5.38 -24.99
N LEU A 35 7.05 -4.20 -25.38
CA LEU A 35 5.71 -4.05 -25.95
C LEU A 35 5.53 -4.81 -27.28
N LYS A 36 6.61 -5.00 -28.05
CA LYS A 36 6.54 -5.62 -29.38
C LYS A 36 6.68 -7.13 -29.31
N THR A 37 7.53 -7.62 -28.42
CA THR A 37 7.98 -9.02 -28.39
C THR A 37 7.41 -9.80 -27.21
N GLY A 38 6.92 -9.12 -26.16
CA GLY A 38 6.49 -9.74 -24.91
C GLY A 38 7.64 -10.30 -24.06
N VAL A 39 8.90 -10.10 -24.46
CA VAL A 39 10.07 -10.58 -23.72
C VAL A 39 10.21 -9.80 -22.42
N SER A 40 10.50 -10.53 -21.33
CA SER A 40 10.80 -9.92 -20.03
C SER A 40 12.06 -9.07 -20.09
N LEU A 41 11.92 -7.77 -19.79
CA LEU A 41 13.03 -6.84 -19.70
C LEU A 41 13.62 -6.81 -18.29
N TRP A 42 12.75 -6.73 -17.28
CA TRP A 42 13.12 -6.82 -15.87
C TRP A 42 11.93 -7.30 -15.04
N LYS A 43 12.24 -7.90 -13.88
CA LYS A 43 11.27 -8.28 -12.84
C LYS A 43 11.82 -7.85 -11.48
N ALA A 44 10.97 -7.24 -10.65
CA ALA A 44 11.28 -6.81 -9.29
C ALA A 44 10.27 -7.44 -8.33
N TYR A 45 10.74 -8.14 -7.30
CA TYR A 45 9.89 -8.61 -6.21
C TYR A 45 9.59 -7.48 -5.22
N ASN A 46 8.57 -7.66 -4.38
CA ASN A 46 8.17 -6.67 -3.37
C ASN A 46 8.72 -6.99 -1.96
N THR A 47 9.20 -8.22 -1.75
CA THR A 47 9.83 -8.69 -0.51
C THR A 47 11.15 -9.40 -0.85
N GLY A 48 11.96 -9.74 0.15
CA GLY A 48 13.24 -10.44 0.01
C GLY A 48 14.47 -9.53 -0.06
N PRO A 49 15.64 -10.10 -0.41
CA PRO A 49 16.90 -9.36 -0.50
C PRO A 49 16.83 -8.22 -1.51
N ASP A 50 17.68 -7.20 -1.35
CA ASP A 50 17.67 -5.98 -2.16
C ASP A 50 17.86 -6.27 -3.66
N VAL A 51 18.65 -7.29 -4.00
CA VAL A 51 18.83 -7.75 -5.39
C VAL A 51 17.52 -8.19 -6.05
N ASP A 52 16.64 -8.86 -5.30
CA ASP A 52 15.34 -9.32 -5.80
C ASP A 52 14.35 -8.16 -5.89
N VAL A 53 14.40 -7.24 -4.91
CA VAL A 53 13.54 -6.05 -4.86
C VAL A 53 14.00 -4.96 -5.85
N LYS A 54 15.21 -5.10 -6.40
CA LYS A 54 15.94 -4.12 -7.21
C LYS A 54 16.19 -2.82 -6.44
N ILE A 55 16.57 -2.95 -5.17
CA ILE A 55 17.12 -1.85 -4.37
C ILE A 55 18.64 -1.84 -4.59
N GLY A 56 19.18 -0.66 -4.88
CA GLY A 56 20.60 -0.49 -5.20
C GLY A 56 21.08 0.91 -4.83
N ALA A 57 22.19 1.35 -5.44
CA ALA A 57 22.82 2.63 -5.10
C ALA A 57 21.92 3.87 -5.29
N ASN A 58 20.92 3.78 -6.18
CA ASN A 58 19.99 4.86 -6.48
C ASN A 58 18.79 4.93 -5.52
N PHE A 59 18.70 4.01 -4.55
CA PHE A 59 17.61 3.99 -3.57
C PHE A 59 17.89 4.98 -2.43
N HIS A 60 17.00 5.94 -2.25
CA HIS A 60 17.10 6.98 -1.25
C HIS A 60 15.76 7.12 -0.50
N ALA A 61 15.56 6.27 0.51
CA ALA A 61 14.42 6.40 1.40
C ALA A 61 14.54 7.67 2.27
N PHE A 62 13.45 8.42 2.38
CA PHE A 62 13.41 9.64 3.19
C PHE A 62 13.56 9.36 4.70
N TYR A 63 12.92 8.31 5.21
CA TYR A 63 12.91 8.00 6.64
C TYR A 63 14.01 7.02 7.02
N ALA A 64 14.65 7.29 8.17
CA ALA A 64 15.70 6.43 8.71
C ALA A 64 15.27 4.96 8.92
N LYS A 65 13.99 4.71 9.25
CA LYS A 65 13.45 3.34 9.41
C LYS A 65 13.47 2.51 8.13
N ASP A 66 13.57 3.18 6.98
CA ASP A 66 13.57 2.59 5.65
C ASP A 66 14.97 2.65 5.01
N GLN A 67 15.98 3.18 5.72
CA GLN A 67 17.38 3.24 5.31
C GLN A 67 18.16 2.06 5.90
N GLY A 68 18.11 0.92 5.22
CA GLY A 68 18.82 -0.29 5.65
C GLY A 68 19.08 -1.23 4.48
N VAL A 69 19.86 -2.28 4.74
CA VAL A 69 20.22 -3.30 3.76
C VAL A 69 19.30 -4.50 3.92
N ASP A 70 18.84 -5.04 2.79
CA ASP A 70 18.01 -6.24 2.70
C ASP A 70 16.77 -6.16 3.61
N LEU A 71 16.20 -4.97 3.80
CA LEU A 71 15.06 -4.77 4.70
C LEU A 71 13.85 -5.61 4.26
N GLY A 72 13.72 -5.89 2.96
CA GLY A 72 12.70 -6.78 2.43
C GLY A 72 12.80 -8.24 2.92
N ALA A 73 13.96 -8.66 3.42
CA ALA A 73 14.19 -9.97 4.02
C ALA A 73 14.39 -9.89 5.54
N THR A 74 15.19 -8.94 6.03
CA THR A 74 15.58 -8.85 7.45
C THR A 74 14.46 -8.35 8.36
N SER A 75 13.43 -7.71 7.80
CA SER A 75 12.20 -7.35 8.54
C SER A 75 11.19 -8.50 8.65
N TRP A 76 11.56 -9.71 8.24
CA TRP A 76 10.72 -10.91 8.30
C TRP A 76 11.39 -12.04 9.13
N PRO A 77 10.60 -12.94 9.74
CA PRO A 77 11.17 -14.14 10.35
C PRO A 77 11.68 -15.12 9.29
N GLY A 78 12.98 -15.40 9.32
CA GLY A 78 13.61 -16.41 8.46
C GLY A 78 13.31 -16.17 6.98
N THR A 79 12.66 -17.13 6.34
CA THR A 79 12.33 -17.10 4.90
C THR A 79 10.87 -16.79 4.60
N LEU A 80 10.07 -16.33 5.59
CA LEU A 80 8.64 -16.08 5.38
C LEU A 80 8.35 -15.02 4.32
N TRP A 81 9.29 -14.13 4.03
CA TRP A 81 9.20 -13.19 2.91
C TRP A 81 8.99 -13.88 1.54
N GLN A 82 9.42 -15.15 1.38
CA GLN A 82 9.20 -15.94 0.16
C GLN A 82 7.72 -16.29 -0.08
N GLN A 83 6.88 -16.17 0.95
CA GLN A 83 5.43 -16.38 0.92
C GLN A 83 4.69 -15.16 1.51
N GLY A 84 5.34 -13.99 1.49
CA GLY A 84 4.93 -12.81 2.24
C GLY A 84 3.82 -11.98 1.60
N GLY A 85 3.07 -12.52 0.63
CA GLY A 85 2.05 -11.74 -0.08
C GLY A 85 2.64 -10.53 -0.79
N SER A 86 2.16 -9.33 -0.46
CA SER A 86 2.66 -8.05 -0.97
C SER A 86 2.55 -7.93 -2.49
N THR A 87 1.55 -8.55 -3.10
CA THR A 87 1.26 -8.55 -4.56
C THR A 87 0.92 -7.15 -5.10
N SER A 88 1.04 -6.95 -6.42
CA SER A 88 0.85 -5.64 -7.07
C SER A 88 -0.35 -5.69 -8.01
N TRP A 89 -1.56 -5.65 -7.43
CA TRP A 89 -2.81 -5.93 -8.15
C TRP A 89 -3.70 -4.70 -8.38
N GLY A 90 -3.23 -3.52 -7.97
CA GLY A 90 -3.96 -2.26 -8.15
C GLY A 90 -3.50 -1.46 -9.37
N TRP A 91 -3.36 -0.15 -9.18
CA TRP A 91 -3.06 0.79 -10.26
C TRP A 91 -1.59 1.20 -10.29
N PHE A 92 -1.03 1.33 -11.49
CA PHE A 92 0.28 1.95 -11.70
C PHE A 92 0.09 3.37 -12.21
N THR A 93 0.93 4.28 -11.73
CA THR A 93 0.95 5.68 -12.20
C THR A 93 2.35 6.04 -12.65
N TYR A 94 2.50 6.83 -13.72
CA TYR A 94 3.79 7.26 -14.24
C TYR A 94 3.89 8.78 -14.25
N ASP A 95 4.98 9.32 -13.70
CA ASP A 95 5.34 10.72 -13.81
C ASP A 95 6.53 10.87 -14.78
N PRO A 96 6.30 11.34 -16.02
CA PRO A 96 7.37 11.52 -16.99
C PRO A 96 8.37 12.62 -16.58
N THR A 97 7.98 13.57 -15.73
CA THR A 97 8.88 14.65 -15.30
C THR A 97 9.98 14.16 -14.36
N LEU A 98 9.68 13.12 -13.58
CA LEU A 98 10.62 12.44 -12.70
C LEU A 98 11.18 11.15 -13.32
N SER A 99 10.60 10.70 -14.43
CA SER A 99 10.86 9.38 -15.02
C SER A 99 10.69 8.24 -13.99
N LEU A 100 9.69 8.38 -13.11
CA LEU A 100 9.34 7.41 -12.08
C LEU A 100 7.93 6.89 -12.31
N PHE A 101 7.74 5.58 -12.15
CA PHE A 101 6.42 4.99 -11.97
C PHE A 101 6.24 4.55 -10.52
N TYR A 102 5.00 4.59 -10.07
CA TYR A 102 4.58 4.30 -8.70
C TYR A 102 3.61 3.14 -8.73
N HIS A 103 3.82 2.19 -7.83
CA HIS A 103 2.87 1.11 -7.60
C HIS A 103 2.75 0.81 -6.11
N GLY A 104 1.55 0.40 -5.73
CA GLY A 104 1.23 -0.09 -4.40
C GLY A 104 1.49 -1.58 -4.26
N THR A 105 1.85 -2.00 -3.04
CA THR A 105 1.97 -3.40 -2.65
C THR A 105 0.84 -3.78 -1.70
N ALA A 106 0.29 -4.97 -1.90
CA ALA A 106 -0.75 -5.57 -1.08
C ALA A 106 -0.29 -5.80 0.37
N ASN A 107 -1.22 -6.29 1.18
CA ASN A 107 -0.96 -6.79 2.52
C ASN A 107 0.27 -7.75 2.57
N PRO A 108 1.13 -7.66 3.60
CA PRO A 108 2.04 -8.74 3.91
C PRO A 108 1.25 -9.94 4.43
N GLY A 109 1.11 -10.99 3.62
CA GLY A 109 0.52 -12.26 4.05
C GLY A 109 1.45 -13.00 5.03
N VAL A 110 0.96 -13.94 5.84
CA VAL A 110 -0.42 -14.35 6.14
C VAL A 110 -1.19 -13.28 6.94
N TRP A 111 -2.52 -13.28 7.00
CA TRP A 111 -3.25 -12.23 7.73
C TRP A 111 -3.00 -12.25 9.23
N ASN A 112 -2.57 -13.39 9.79
CA ASN A 112 -2.16 -13.48 11.17
C ASN A 112 -0.78 -12.84 11.41
N PRO A 113 -0.71 -11.66 12.05
CA PRO A 113 0.56 -10.94 12.22
C PRO A 113 1.52 -11.67 13.17
N ASP A 114 1.01 -12.43 14.15
CA ASP A 114 1.83 -13.12 15.14
C ASP A 114 2.70 -14.24 14.52
N MET A 115 2.29 -14.75 13.35
CA MET A 115 3.07 -15.72 12.56
C MET A 115 4.25 -15.09 11.80
N ARG A 116 4.30 -13.77 11.66
CA ARG A 116 5.28 -13.05 10.84
C ARG A 116 5.83 -11.79 11.50
N LYS A 117 6.27 -11.90 12.76
CA LYS A 117 6.82 -10.79 13.55
C LYS A 117 7.88 -9.98 12.78
N GLY A 118 7.70 -8.67 12.72
CA GLY A 118 8.59 -7.73 12.03
C GLY A 118 7.82 -6.74 11.17
N GLU A 119 8.47 -5.72 10.62
CA GLU A 119 7.75 -4.70 9.83
C GLU A 119 7.20 -5.22 8.49
N ASN A 120 7.68 -6.39 8.04
CA ASN A 120 7.21 -7.08 6.85
C ASN A 120 7.36 -6.26 5.56
N LYS A 121 8.53 -5.65 5.36
CA LYS A 121 8.80 -4.81 4.19
C LYS A 121 8.95 -5.65 2.90
N TRP A 122 8.55 -5.16 1.73
CA TRP A 122 7.86 -3.90 1.46
C TRP A 122 6.38 -4.13 1.19
N GLY A 123 5.67 -4.85 2.07
CA GLY A 123 4.21 -4.99 2.03
C GLY A 123 3.49 -3.74 2.54
N ALA A 124 2.24 -3.53 2.14
CA ALA A 124 1.41 -2.35 2.45
C ALA A 124 2.17 -1.03 2.24
N SER A 125 2.82 -0.92 1.09
CA SER A 125 3.75 0.16 0.74
C SER A 125 3.48 0.73 -0.65
N VAL A 126 3.92 1.95 -0.90
CA VAL A 126 4.16 2.46 -2.25
C VAL A 126 5.65 2.39 -2.55
N ILE A 127 6.00 2.02 -3.79
CA ILE A 127 7.38 2.02 -4.28
C ILE A 127 7.44 2.82 -5.57
N ALA A 128 8.34 3.82 -5.62
CA ALA A 128 8.68 4.54 -6.82
C ALA A 128 9.87 3.87 -7.52
N ARG A 129 9.76 3.64 -8.82
CA ARG A 129 10.74 2.88 -9.60
C ARG A 129 11.05 3.54 -10.94
N ASN A 130 12.28 3.34 -11.41
CA ASN A 130 12.64 3.66 -12.78
C ASN A 130 11.98 2.64 -13.73
N PRO A 131 11.22 3.06 -14.76
CA PRO A 131 10.52 2.15 -15.66
C PRO A 131 11.45 1.36 -16.61
N ASP A 132 12.66 1.86 -16.87
CA ASP A 132 13.61 1.23 -17.79
C ASP A 132 14.40 0.11 -17.12
N THR A 133 14.77 0.29 -15.85
CA THR A 133 15.59 -0.68 -15.11
C THR A 133 14.83 -1.47 -14.06
N GLY A 134 13.67 -0.98 -13.60
CA GLY A 134 12.91 -1.52 -12.47
C GLY A 134 13.51 -1.20 -11.10
N GLU A 135 14.65 -0.49 -11.05
CA GLU A 135 15.30 -0.10 -9.79
C GLU A 135 14.40 0.82 -8.97
N ALA A 136 14.32 0.57 -7.66
CA ALA A 136 13.58 1.42 -6.74
C ALA A 136 14.37 2.72 -6.46
N ALA A 137 13.68 3.85 -6.56
CA ALA A 137 14.21 5.16 -6.18
C ALA A 137 13.92 5.47 -4.71
N TRP A 138 12.71 5.16 -4.25
CA TRP A 138 12.30 5.27 -2.85
C TRP A 138 11.09 4.37 -2.57
N ALA A 139 10.83 4.08 -1.30
CA ALA A 139 9.64 3.35 -0.86
C ALA A 139 9.11 3.96 0.45
N TYR A 140 7.79 3.92 0.63
CA TYR A 140 7.12 4.31 1.86
C TYR A 140 6.10 3.25 2.27
N GLN A 141 6.25 2.72 3.47
CA GLN A 141 5.33 1.73 4.05
C GLN A 141 4.24 2.42 4.87
N PHE A 142 3.00 2.36 4.39
CA PHE A 142 1.83 2.97 5.03
C PHE A 142 1.45 2.25 6.32
N THR A 143 1.48 0.91 6.28
CA THR A 143 1.02 0.06 7.39
C THR A 143 2.09 -0.96 7.79
N PRO A 144 3.11 -0.56 8.59
CA PRO A 144 4.13 -1.46 9.08
C PRO A 144 3.55 -2.60 9.93
N HIS A 145 4.01 -3.82 9.68
CA HIS A 145 3.49 -5.03 10.31
C HIS A 145 1.96 -5.10 10.22
N ASP A 146 1.38 -4.93 9.03
CA ASP A 146 -0.08 -4.95 8.85
C ASP A 146 -0.74 -6.15 9.55
N GLY A 147 -1.88 -5.95 10.21
CA GLY A 147 -2.67 -7.03 10.80
C GLY A 147 -4.14 -7.00 10.40
N TRP A 148 -4.48 -6.21 9.38
CA TRP A 148 -5.86 -5.84 9.06
C TRP A 148 -6.21 -6.02 7.59
N ASP A 149 -5.26 -6.48 6.78
CA ASP A 149 -5.40 -6.56 5.32
C ASP A 149 -5.54 -5.18 4.67
N TYR A 150 -4.71 -4.21 5.08
CA TYR A 150 -4.70 -2.90 4.44
C TYR A 150 -3.69 -2.86 3.29
N ASP A 151 -4.06 -3.47 2.17
CA ASP A 151 -3.41 -3.32 0.87
C ASP A 151 -3.23 -1.85 0.48
N ALA A 152 -2.00 -1.48 0.10
CA ALA A 152 -1.69 -0.14 -0.39
C ALA A 152 -1.86 0.00 -1.91
N ILE A 153 -2.75 -0.79 -2.49
CA ILE A 153 -2.89 -0.97 -3.95
C ILE A 153 -3.70 0.12 -4.63
N SER A 154 -4.35 0.97 -3.85
CA SER A 154 -5.07 2.13 -4.34
C SER A 154 -4.18 2.99 -5.26
N GLU A 155 -4.79 3.66 -6.23
CA GLU A 155 -4.06 4.51 -7.15
C GLU A 155 -3.30 5.63 -6.43
N SER A 156 -2.21 6.06 -7.06
CA SER A 156 -1.32 7.10 -6.58
C SER A 156 -1.35 8.24 -7.59
N ILE A 157 -2.28 9.20 -7.44
CA ILE A 157 -2.40 10.31 -8.38
C ILE A 157 -1.22 11.26 -8.21
N VAL A 158 -0.47 11.53 -9.27
CA VAL A 158 0.66 12.47 -9.23
C VAL A 158 0.28 13.79 -9.90
N GLY A 159 0.51 14.89 -9.20
CA GLY A 159 0.19 16.23 -9.69
C GLY A 159 0.76 17.34 -8.82
N ASP A 160 0.53 18.58 -9.22
CA ASP A 160 0.95 19.72 -8.44
C ASP A 160 -0.12 20.09 -7.40
N VAL A 161 0.27 20.17 -6.13
CA VAL A 161 -0.63 20.44 -4.99
C VAL A 161 -0.03 21.55 -4.12
N MET A 162 -0.88 22.43 -3.56
CA MET A 162 -0.45 23.41 -2.58
C MET A 162 -0.43 22.78 -1.19
N VAL A 163 0.75 22.68 -0.57
CA VAL A 163 0.93 22.21 0.80
C VAL A 163 1.59 23.32 1.60
N ASP A 164 0.99 23.74 2.71
CA ASP A 164 1.51 24.80 3.58
C ASP A 164 1.88 26.09 2.81
N GLY A 165 1.10 26.43 1.78
CA GLY A 165 1.32 27.61 0.93
C GLY A 165 2.42 27.45 -0.13
N VAL A 166 3.05 26.27 -0.24
CA VAL A 166 4.09 25.96 -1.23
C VAL A 166 3.56 24.96 -2.25
N LYS A 167 3.79 25.23 -3.53
CA LYS A 167 3.45 24.29 -4.61
C LYS A 167 4.44 23.13 -4.62
N ARG A 168 3.95 21.89 -4.48
CA ARG A 168 4.73 20.65 -4.46
C ARG A 168 4.26 19.72 -5.58
N ARG A 169 5.21 19.06 -6.25
CA ARG A 169 4.90 17.90 -7.11
C ARG A 169 4.68 16.71 -6.18
N ALA A 170 3.43 16.29 -6.03
CA ALA A 170 3.02 15.39 -4.97
C ALA A 170 2.33 14.13 -5.52
N LEU A 171 2.53 13.03 -4.80
CA LEU A 171 1.77 11.79 -4.93
C LEU A 171 0.65 11.80 -3.90
N MET A 172 -0.60 11.75 -4.37
CA MET A 172 -1.80 11.72 -3.54
C MET A 172 -2.39 10.31 -3.55
N HIS A 173 -2.57 9.73 -2.36
CA HIS A 173 -3.00 8.36 -2.20
C HIS A 173 -3.97 8.24 -1.02
N VAL A 174 -5.16 7.68 -1.26
CA VAL A 174 -6.08 7.32 -0.18
C VAL A 174 -5.97 5.82 0.04
N ASP A 175 -5.38 5.45 1.17
CA ASP A 175 -5.07 4.06 1.49
C ASP A 175 -6.28 3.33 2.06
N LYS A 176 -6.28 2.01 1.90
CA LYS A 176 -7.28 1.12 2.49
C LYS A 176 -7.36 1.33 4.01
N ASN A 177 -6.25 1.64 4.67
CA ASN A 177 -6.15 1.89 6.11
C ASN A 177 -6.94 3.13 6.62
N GLY A 178 -7.53 3.93 5.73
CA GLY A 178 -8.38 5.06 6.10
C GLY A 178 -7.69 6.41 6.20
N PHE A 179 -6.39 6.48 5.92
CA PHE A 179 -5.65 7.73 5.81
C PHE A 179 -5.51 8.17 4.35
N GLY A 180 -5.64 9.47 4.13
CA GLY A 180 -5.28 10.17 2.90
C GLY A 180 -3.87 10.73 3.06
N TYR A 181 -2.97 10.28 2.20
CA TYR A 181 -1.57 10.66 2.18
C TYR A 181 -1.26 11.56 0.99
N THR A 182 -0.50 12.62 1.24
CA THR A 182 0.17 13.41 0.20
C THR A 182 1.66 13.33 0.47
N LEU A 183 2.40 12.78 -0.48
CA LEU A 183 3.84 12.57 -0.39
C LEU A 183 4.54 13.45 -1.43
N ASP A 184 5.76 13.88 -1.16
CA ASP A 184 6.62 14.41 -2.23
C ASP A 184 6.90 13.29 -3.24
N ALA A 185 6.57 13.52 -4.51
CA ALA A 185 6.64 12.47 -5.53
C ALA A 185 8.07 12.02 -5.83
N ALA A 186 9.07 12.87 -5.60
CA ALA A 186 10.46 12.55 -5.88
C ALA A 186 11.16 11.83 -4.72
N THR A 187 10.71 12.03 -3.48
CA THR A 187 11.44 11.55 -2.28
C THR A 187 10.66 10.60 -1.38
N GLY A 188 9.32 10.58 -1.48
CA GLY A 188 8.46 9.83 -0.56
C GLY A 188 8.30 10.49 0.83
N GLU A 189 8.74 11.74 1.01
CA GLU A 189 8.46 12.52 2.23
C GLU A 189 6.95 12.66 2.44
N VAL A 190 6.45 12.41 3.65
CA VAL A 190 5.01 12.59 3.95
C VAL A 190 4.74 14.05 4.27
N LEU A 191 3.96 14.70 3.41
CA LEU A 191 3.57 16.10 3.55
C LEU A 191 2.26 16.22 4.34
N VAL A 192 1.30 15.34 4.05
CA VAL A 192 -0.01 15.25 4.68
C VAL A 192 -0.34 13.78 4.93
N ALA A 193 -0.92 13.47 6.09
CA ALA A 193 -1.43 12.13 6.41
C ALA A 193 -2.55 12.24 7.44
N GLU A 194 -3.79 12.34 6.96
CA GLU A 194 -4.97 12.61 7.78
C GLU A 194 -6.08 11.60 7.48
N LYS A 195 -6.96 11.37 8.45
CA LYS A 195 -8.06 10.39 8.31
C LYS A 195 -9.08 10.87 7.28
N VAL A 196 -9.31 10.08 6.25
CA VAL A 196 -10.36 10.31 5.25
C VAL A 196 -11.68 9.79 5.75
N GLY A 197 -11.72 8.61 6.38
CA GLY A 197 -12.93 7.96 6.90
C GLY A 197 -12.87 7.69 8.41
N HIS A 198 -13.88 6.97 8.92
CA HIS A 198 -13.85 6.53 10.31
C HIS A 198 -12.75 5.49 10.53
N THR A 199 -11.78 5.79 11.39
CA THR A 199 -10.57 4.99 11.56
C THR A 199 -10.20 4.85 13.03
N THR A 200 -10.08 3.61 13.51
CA THR A 200 -9.81 3.26 14.90
C THR A 200 -8.46 2.58 15.11
N TRP A 201 -7.87 1.95 14.07
CA TRP A 201 -6.63 1.18 14.24
C TRP A 201 -5.41 2.04 14.60
N ALA A 202 -5.36 3.28 14.13
CA ALA A 202 -4.28 4.22 14.42
C ALA A 202 -4.82 5.63 14.71
N LYS A 203 -4.08 6.35 15.55
CA LYS A 203 -4.42 7.72 15.97
C LYS A 203 -4.12 8.75 14.90
N LYS A 204 -2.89 8.70 14.40
CA LYS A 204 -2.25 9.64 13.49
C LYS A 204 -1.02 9.02 12.87
N VAL A 205 -0.47 9.65 11.85
CA VAL A 205 0.87 9.37 11.31
C VAL A 205 1.83 10.45 11.81
N ASP A 206 2.96 10.06 12.41
CA ASP A 206 4.01 11.02 12.77
C ASP A 206 4.83 11.35 11.53
N LYS A 207 4.65 12.56 10.98
CA LYS A 207 5.38 13.02 9.78
C LYS A 207 6.90 13.08 9.94
N ARG A 208 7.43 13.12 11.17
CA ARG A 208 8.89 13.09 11.41
C ARG A 208 9.47 11.69 11.21
N THR A 209 8.72 10.66 11.58
CA THR A 209 9.18 9.26 11.51
C THR A 209 8.56 8.48 10.35
N GLY A 210 7.49 9.01 9.77
CA GLY A 210 6.67 8.36 8.76
C GLY A 210 5.82 7.22 9.32
N ALA A 211 5.78 7.00 10.64
CA ALA A 211 5.14 5.83 11.25
C ALA A 211 3.74 6.14 11.79
N PRO A 212 2.76 5.23 11.61
CA PRO A 212 1.46 5.33 12.26
C PRO A 212 1.56 5.04 13.76
N SER A 213 0.84 5.81 14.57
CA SER A 213 0.63 5.55 15.99
C SER A 213 -0.55 4.58 16.15
N VAL A 214 -0.27 3.28 16.12
CA VAL A 214 -1.29 2.23 16.34
C VAL A 214 -1.95 2.42 17.70
N GLU A 215 -3.27 2.40 17.73
CA GLU A 215 -4.06 2.55 18.95
C GLU A 215 -3.93 1.31 19.83
N PHE A 216 -3.88 1.54 21.15
CA PHE A 216 -3.70 0.46 22.12
C PHE A 216 -4.82 -0.58 22.00
N GLY A 217 -4.45 -1.84 21.87
CA GLY A 217 -5.39 -2.96 21.77
C GLY A 217 -6.05 -3.14 20.40
N MET A 218 -5.75 -2.28 19.42
CA MET A 218 -6.31 -2.39 18.06
C MET A 218 -5.52 -3.31 17.13
N ARG A 219 -4.29 -3.69 17.53
CA ARG A 219 -3.50 -4.69 16.81
C ARG A 219 -4.09 -6.09 17.04
N PRO A 220 -4.48 -6.82 15.98
CA PRO A 220 -5.02 -8.16 16.11
C PRO A 220 -3.95 -9.16 16.54
N HIS A 221 -4.37 -10.17 17.31
CA HIS A 221 -3.51 -11.21 17.85
C HIS A 221 -4.17 -12.58 17.71
N GLU A 222 -3.37 -13.63 17.54
CA GLU A 222 -3.82 -15.00 17.35
C GLU A 222 -4.78 -15.45 18.47
N GLY A 223 -5.93 -15.99 18.08
CA GLY A 223 -6.95 -16.53 19.00
C GLY A 223 -7.65 -15.48 19.86
N LYS A 224 -7.48 -14.18 19.56
CA LYS A 224 -8.15 -13.08 20.26
C LYS A 224 -8.96 -12.24 19.28
N THR A 225 -10.27 -12.17 19.51
CA THR A 225 -11.13 -11.24 18.78
C THR A 225 -10.83 -9.79 19.17
N THR A 226 -10.45 -8.99 18.18
CA THR A 226 -10.37 -7.53 18.26
C THR A 226 -11.66 -6.96 17.70
N HIS A 227 -12.33 -6.12 18.48
CA HIS A 227 -13.64 -5.53 18.13
C HIS A 227 -13.48 -4.08 17.67
N ASN A 228 -14.48 -3.58 16.94
CA ASN A 228 -14.56 -2.17 16.51
C ASN A 228 -13.33 -1.70 15.71
N VAL A 229 -12.76 -2.60 14.91
CA VAL A 229 -11.70 -2.27 13.97
C VAL A 229 -12.34 -1.54 12.80
N CYS A 230 -11.85 -0.34 12.52
CA CYS A 230 -12.28 0.47 11.39
C CYS A 230 -11.02 1.10 10.75
N PRO A 231 -10.92 1.07 9.41
CA PRO A 231 -11.85 0.43 8.48
C PRO A 231 -11.74 -1.11 8.49
N THR A 232 -12.64 -1.77 7.77
CA THR A 232 -12.56 -3.22 7.53
C THR A 232 -11.40 -3.60 6.60
N PRO A 233 -11.15 -4.91 6.37
CA PRO A 233 -10.40 -5.39 5.22
C PRO A 233 -10.94 -5.00 3.83
N LEU A 234 -11.98 -4.18 3.71
CA LEU A 234 -12.35 -3.49 2.45
C LEU A 234 -11.88 -2.03 2.44
N GLY A 235 -11.26 -1.59 3.53
CA GLY A 235 -10.76 -0.24 3.76
C GLY A 235 -11.81 0.85 3.80
N VAL A 236 -11.32 2.09 3.87
CA VAL A 236 -12.07 3.28 3.48
C VAL A 236 -12.10 3.41 1.95
N LYS A 237 -11.07 2.92 1.25
CA LYS A 237 -11.03 2.88 -0.21
C LYS A 237 -10.36 1.60 -0.68
N GLU A 238 -10.94 0.99 -1.70
CA GLU A 238 -10.45 -0.22 -2.36
C GLU A 238 -9.96 0.11 -3.79
N VAL A 239 -9.92 -0.87 -4.68
CA VAL A 239 -9.48 -0.73 -6.09
C VAL A 239 -10.23 0.35 -6.89
N SER A 240 -11.40 0.81 -6.48
CA SER A 240 -12.11 1.89 -7.19
C SER A 240 -11.29 3.20 -7.18
N PRO A 241 -10.96 3.78 -8.35
CA PRO A 241 -10.08 4.93 -8.41
C PRO A 241 -10.78 6.24 -8.02
N THR A 242 -10.05 7.12 -7.35
CA THR A 242 -10.44 8.52 -7.12
C THR A 242 -10.27 9.35 -8.39
N ALA A 243 -11.01 10.46 -8.48
CA ALA A 243 -10.79 11.49 -9.50
C ALA A 243 -10.15 12.73 -8.86
N PHE A 244 -9.32 13.48 -9.60
CA PHE A 244 -8.75 14.74 -9.15
C PHE A 244 -9.12 15.87 -10.12
N SER A 245 -9.62 17.00 -9.60
CA SER A 245 -9.94 18.17 -10.42
C SER A 245 -8.93 19.28 -10.21
N LEU A 246 -8.26 19.69 -11.29
CA LEU A 246 -7.36 20.85 -11.29
C LEU A 246 -8.09 22.17 -11.02
N ALA A 247 -9.38 22.26 -11.37
CA ALA A 247 -10.17 23.47 -11.19
C ALA A 247 -10.52 23.73 -9.71
N THR A 248 -10.78 22.65 -8.96
CA THR A 248 -11.13 22.75 -7.53
C THR A 248 -9.95 22.45 -6.61
N GLY A 249 -8.93 21.74 -7.10
CA GLY A 249 -7.84 21.22 -6.28
C GLY A 249 -8.24 20.07 -5.36
N LEU A 250 -9.37 19.39 -5.63
CA LEU A 250 -9.94 18.35 -4.77
C LEU A 250 -9.86 16.97 -5.41
N GLN A 251 -9.64 15.95 -4.57
CA GLN A 251 -9.87 14.54 -4.89
C GLN A 251 -11.31 14.17 -4.58
N TYR A 252 -11.93 13.32 -5.40
CA TYR A 252 -13.27 12.77 -5.18
C TYR A 252 -13.13 11.28 -4.90
N VAL A 253 -13.38 10.90 -3.65
CA VAL A 253 -13.07 9.58 -3.10
C VAL A 253 -14.36 8.78 -2.93
N PRO A 254 -14.54 7.67 -3.65
CA PRO A 254 -15.62 6.72 -3.36
C PRO A 254 -15.25 5.94 -2.10
N ALA A 255 -15.72 6.41 -0.94
CA ALA A 255 -15.36 5.87 0.35
C ALA A 255 -16.36 4.82 0.85
N ILE A 256 -15.83 3.84 1.57
CA ILE A 256 -16.54 2.73 2.21
C ILE A 256 -16.57 2.98 3.71
N ASN A 257 -17.71 2.73 4.34
CA ASN A 257 -17.93 2.99 5.77
C ASN A 257 -18.42 1.75 6.50
N PHE A 258 -17.49 0.83 6.76
CA PHE A 258 -17.73 -0.36 7.59
C PHE A 258 -16.67 -0.49 8.68
N CYS A 259 -17.05 -1.20 9.74
CA CYS A 259 -16.15 -1.69 10.77
C CYS A 259 -16.25 -3.22 10.88
N ASN A 260 -15.37 -3.84 11.64
CA ASN A 260 -15.42 -5.29 11.84
C ASN A 260 -14.91 -5.70 13.22
N LYS A 261 -15.17 -6.97 13.52
CA LYS A 261 -14.35 -7.77 14.43
C LYS A 261 -13.40 -8.65 13.61
N ILE A 262 -12.20 -8.84 14.12
CA ILE A 262 -11.15 -9.66 13.50
C ILE A 262 -10.50 -10.56 14.55
N GLU A 263 -10.33 -11.83 14.23
CA GLU A 263 -9.60 -12.80 15.03
C GLU A 263 -8.64 -13.54 14.11
N PRO A 264 -7.34 -13.22 14.17
CA PRO A 264 -6.31 -14.01 13.53
C PRO A 264 -6.25 -15.45 14.06
N LEU A 265 -6.03 -16.40 13.15
CA LEU A 265 -5.90 -17.82 13.45
C LEU A 265 -4.60 -18.35 12.84
N LYS A 266 -4.10 -19.45 13.39
CA LYS A 266 -2.98 -20.16 12.77
C LYS A 266 -3.39 -20.68 11.38
N ALA A 267 -2.55 -20.45 10.39
CA ALA A 267 -2.70 -21.01 9.06
C ALA A 267 -1.57 -22.00 8.74
N ILE A 268 -1.83 -22.92 7.82
CA ILE A 268 -0.82 -23.81 7.25
C ILE A 268 -0.71 -23.46 5.77
N TYR A 269 0.51 -23.23 5.30
CA TYR A 269 0.74 -23.01 3.88
C TYR A 269 0.74 -24.33 3.12
N ILE A 270 -0.13 -24.41 2.12
CA ILE A 270 -0.12 -25.46 1.10
C ILE A 270 -0.20 -24.75 -0.24
N ALA A 271 0.79 -24.99 -1.11
CA ALA A 271 0.84 -24.33 -2.40
C ALA A 271 -0.45 -24.60 -3.19
N GLY A 272 -1.15 -23.53 -3.58
CA GLY A 272 -2.42 -23.63 -4.32
C GLY A 272 -3.67 -23.39 -3.48
N THR A 273 -3.59 -23.39 -2.15
CA THR A 273 -4.75 -23.20 -1.27
C THR A 273 -4.75 -21.83 -0.58
N PRO A 274 -5.92 -21.35 -0.10
CA PRO A 274 -5.98 -20.18 0.78
C PRO A 274 -5.04 -20.28 1.98
N PHE A 275 -4.37 -19.17 2.28
CA PHE A 275 -3.40 -18.97 3.34
C PHE A 275 -3.67 -17.62 4.03
N MET A 276 -4.86 -17.49 4.62
CA MET A 276 -5.31 -16.27 5.30
C MET A 276 -5.23 -16.38 6.83
N GLY A 277 -5.85 -17.41 7.43
CA GLY A 277 -5.83 -17.61 8.88
C GLY A 277 -6.54 -16.50 9.65
N VAL A 278 -7.84 -16.30 9.41
CA VAL A 278 -8.61 -15.23 10.06
C VAL A 278 -10.10 -15.59 10.14
N ASN A 279 -10.76 -15.19 11.23
CA ASN A 279 -12.21 -15.04 11.33
C ASN A 279 -12.58 -13.56 11.24
N LEU A 280 -13.57 -13.22 10.41
CA LEU A 280 -14.04 -11.85 10.21
C LEU A 280 -15.56 -11.76 10.45
N GLY A 281 -15.98 -10.65 11.04
CA GLY A 281 -17.39 -10.27 11.10
C GLY A 281 -17.56 -8.79 10.85
N PHE A 282 -18.27 -8.43 9.78
CA PHE A 282 -18.55 -7.04 9.41
C PHE A 282 -19.66 -6.47 10.31
N SER A 283 -19.58 -5.16 10.54
CA SER A 283 -20.56 -4.37 11.27
C SER A 283 -20.61 -2.96 10.70
N ASP A 284 -21.73 -2.27 10.87
CA ASP A 284 -21.86 -0.90 10.41
C ASP A 284 -20.87 0.02 11.14
N ALA A 285 -20.31 0.98 10.40
CA ALA A 285 -19.59 2.09 11.00
C ALA A 285 -20.57 3.20 11.42
N PRO A 286 -20.14 4.17 12.26
CA PRO A 286 -21.00 5.28 12.64
C PRO A 286 -21.49 6.08 11.42
N GLY A 287 -22.72 6.61 11.52
CA GLY A 287 -23.28 7.54 10.52
C GLY A 287 -24.51 7.06 9.76
N ASP A 288 -24.90 5.77 9.88
CA ASP A 288 -26.06 5.19 9.17
C ASP A 288 -25.93 5.22 7.63
N PHE A 289 -24.70 5.03 7.14
CA PHE A 289 -24.39 4.86 5.71
C PHE A 289 -23.24 3.88 5.56
N MET A 290 -23.25 3.11 4.46
CA MET A 290 -22.24 2.09 4.15
C MET A 290 -21.17 2.57 3.16
N GLY A 291 -21.44 3.68 2.48
CA GLY A 291 -20.52 4.32 1.55
C GLY A 291 -20.91 5.78 1.33
N GLU A 292 -19.94 6.57 0.90
CA GLU A 292 -20.09 8.00 0.69
C GLU A 292 -19.14 8.46 -0.43
N LEU A 293 -19.46 9.58 -1.08
CA LEU A 293 -18.52 10.28 -1.94
C LEU A 293 -17.93 11.42 -1.14
N VAL A 294 -16.61 11.42 -0.94
CA VAL A 294 -15.90 12.45 -0.17
C VAL A 294 -15.16 13.36 -1.12
N ALA A 295 -15.33 14.69 -1.00
CA ALA A 295 -14.40 15.62 -1.60
C ALA A 295 -13.26 15.92 -0.61
N TRP A 296 -12.04 15.61 -0.99
CA TRP A 296 -10.85 15.68 -0.15
C TRP A 296 -9.84 16.71 -0.68
N ASP A 297 -9.46 17.66 0.18
CA ASP A 297 -8.35 18.57 -0.08
C ASP A 297 -7.05 17.89 0.36
N ALA A 298 -6.33 17.30 -0.61
CA ALA A 298 -5.09 16.57 -0.38
C ALA A 298 -3.94 17.47 0.12
N GLY A 299 -3.99 18.76 -0.17
CA GLY A 299 -2.98 19.72 0.30
C GLY A 299 -3.15 20.09 1.77
N LYS A 300 -4.38 20.03 2.27
CA LYS A 300 -4.73 20.36 3.66
C LYS A 300 -5.01 19.14 4.55
N GLY A 301 -5.26 17.98 3.96
CA GLY A 301 -5.65 16.77 4.68
C GLY A 301 -7.04 16.89 5.30
N LYS A 302 -8.01 17.45 4.57
CA LYS A 302 -9.36 17.71 5.11
C LYS A 302 -10.45 17.43 4.09
N ARG A 303 -11.59 16.98 4.59
CA ARG A 303 -12.84 16.92 3.84
C ARG A 303 -13.31 18.34 3.50
N ALA A 304 -13.72 18.54 2.25
CA ALA A 304 -14.44 19.72 1.79
C ALA A 304 -15.95 19.54 1.95
N TRP A 305 -16.45 18.33 1.65
CA TRP A 305 -17.80 17.84 1.91
C TRP A 305 -17.82 16.31 1.92
#